data_AF-A0A1G5LWH9-F1
#
_entry.id   AF-A0A1G5LWH9-F1
#
_cell.length_a   1.000
_cell.length_b   1.000
_cell.length_c   1.000
_cell.angle_alpha   90.00
_cell.angle_beta   90.00
_cell.angle_gamma   90.00
#
_symmetry.space_group_name_H-M   'P 1'
#
loop_
_entity.id
_entity.type
_entity.pdbx_description
1 polymer ?
#
loop_
_entity_poly.entity_id
_entity_poly.type
_entity_poly.pdbx_seq_one_letter_code
_entity_poly.pdbx_strand_id
1 'polypeptide(L)'
;LAQQRKEAQDKLADLADVRKTLGENKKKFQGKLAEAQRLLNTLTAAEREKIRQDDQRASRAAGDRVDLGNEVPASALGAAALQAANTRVGKPYVRSATGPNSFDCSGLTQWAYGQAGAQITRTTYTQINQGTRIARSQLKPGDLVFFNNTSHVGLYAGGNTVLHAPYPGAYVRYESMNTIGSFQAAVRI
;
A
#
# COMPACT_ATOMS: atom_id res chain seq x y z
N LEU A 1 -13.20 -20.07 37.91
CA LEU A 1 -14.50 -19.37 37.78
C LEU A 1 -14.41 -17.86 38.08
N ALA A 2 -13.97 -17.41 39.26
CA ALA A 2 -13.87 -15.97 39.57
C ALA A 2 -12.84 -15.21 38.69
N GLN A 3 -11.66 -15.79 38.47
CA GLN A 3 -10.61 -15.23 37.61
C GLN A 3 -11.09 -15.02 36.15
N GLN A 4 -11.75 -16.03 35.59
CA GLN A 4 -12.29 -15.97 34.22
C GLN A 4 -13.39 -14.91 34.06
N ARG A 5 -14.20 -14.66 35.10
CA ARG A 5 -15.21 -13.60 35.09
C ARG A 5 -14.56 -12.21 35.14
N LYS A 6 -13.51 -12.05 35.95
CA LYS A 6 -12.74 -10.80 36.01
C LYS A 6 -12.07 -10.49 34.66
N GLU A 7 -11.40 -11.47 34.06
CA GLU A 7 -10.79 -11.32 32.72
C GLU A 7 -11.82 -11.00 31.63
N ALA A 8 -13.02 -11.58 31.71
CA ALA A 8 -14.10 -11.27 30.78
C ALA A 8 -14.63 -9.83 30.95
N GLN A 9 -14.71 -9.33 32.19
CA GLN A 9 -15.11 -7.95 32.49
C GLN A 9 -14.06 -6.94 32.01
N ASP A 10 -12.78 -7.22 32.27
CA ASP A 10 -11.67 -6.37 31.83
C ASP A 10 -11.64 -6.27 30.30
N LYS A 11 -11.75 -7.40 29.58
CA LYS A 11 -11.87 -7.41 28.10
C LYS A 11 -13.08 -6.66 27.58
N LEU A 12 -14.21 -6.69 28.30
CA LEU A 12 -15.42 -5.95 27.93
C LEU A 12 -15.21 -4.43 28.07
N ALA A 13 -14.52 -4.01 29.12
CA ALA A 13 -14.13 -2.61 29.31
C ALA A 13 -13.18 -2.14 28.20
N ASP A 14 -12.16 -2.94 27.87
CA ASP A 14 -11.23 -2.65 26.77
C ASP A 14 -11.96 -2.52 25.42
N LEU A 15 -12.90 -3.44 25.13
CA LEU A 15 -13.69 -3.38 23.90
C LEU A 15 -14.61 -2.16 23.84
N ALA A 16 -15.15 -1.73 24.98
CA ALA A 16 -15.96 -0.53 25.07
C ALA A 16 -15.12 0.72 24.76
N ASP A 17 -13.90 0.78 25.30
CA ASP A 17 -12.98 1.89 25.03
C ASP A 17 -12.52 1.92 23.57
N VAL A 18 -12.13 0.77 23.00
CA VAL A 18 -11.80 0.64 21.57
C VAL A 18 -12.96 1.09 20.67
N ARG A 19 -14.20 0.71 20.99
CA ARG A 19 -15.38 1.15 20.25
C ARG A 19 -15.58 2.66 20.33
N LYS A 20 -15.34 3.26 21.51
CA LYS A 20 -15.42 4.70 21.71
C LYS A 20 -14.36 5.42 20.86
N THR A 21 -13.10 5.01 20.96
CA THR A 21 -12.00 5.57 20.16
C THR A 21 -12.26 5.43 18.66
N LEU A 22 -12.77 4.27 18.20
CA LEU A 22 -13.12 4.07 16.80
C LEU A 22 -14.26 4.99 16.36
N GLY A 23 -15.26 5.21 17.22
CA GLY A 23 -16.35 6.15 16.98
C GLY A 23 -15.87 7.60 16.85
N GLU A 24 -14.97 8.04 17.72
CA GLU A 24 -14.34 9.36 17.68
C GLU A 24 -13.49 9.55 16.42
N ASN A 25 -12.65 8.57 16.10
CA ASN A 25 -11.85 8.57 14.88
C ASN A 25 -12.73 8.61 13.63
N LYS A 26 -13.80 7.81 13.59
CA LYS A 26 -14.78 7.82 12.49
C LYS A 26 -15.37 9.22 12.29
N LYS A 27 -15.83 9.87 13.37
CA LYS A 27 -16.36 11.25 13.29
C LYS A 27 -15.30 12.23 12.77
N LYS A 28 -14.07 12.13 13.27
CA LYS A 28 -12.95 12.98 12.82
C LYS A 28 -12.65 12.80 11.33
N PHE A 29 -12.60 11.56 10.84
CA PHE A 29 -12.38 11.28 9.41
C PHE A 29 -13.58 11.70 8.55
N GLN A 30 -14.82 11.56 9.03
CA GLN A 30 -16.02 12.06 8.34
C GLN A 30 -15.99 13.59 8.21
N GLY A 31 -15.58 14.31 9.26
CA GLY A 31 -15.40 15.76 9.20
C GLY A 31 -14.36 16.18 8.16
N LYS A 32 -13.16 15.56 8.20
CA LYS A 32 -12.11 15.80 7.21
C LYS A 32 -12.53 15.46 5.78
N LEU A 33 -13.32 14.39 5.60
CA LEU A 33 -13.85 14.01 4.29
C LEU A 33 -14.84 15.05 3.76
N ALA A 34 -15.72 15.56 4.62
CA ALA A 34 -16.67 16.61 4.26
C ALA A 34 -15.95 17.92 3.89
N GLU A 35 -14.90 18.28 4.63
CA GLU A 35 -14.05 19.43 4.32
C GLU A 35 -13.30 19.24 2.99
N ALA A 36 -12.69 18.08 2.78
CA ALA A 36 -12.04 17.74 1.52
C ALA A 36 -13.02 17.76 0.33
N GLN A 37 -14.26 17.28 0.52
CA GLN A 37 -15.31 17.32 -0.49
C GLN A 37 -15.76 18.76 -0.79
N ARG A 38 -15.87 19.62 0.24
CA ARG A 38 -16.18 21.05 0.06
C ARG A 38 -15.08 21.73 -0.75
N LEU A 39 -13.82 21.50 -0.39
CA LEU A 39 -12.68 22.02 -1.14
C LEU A 39 -12.69 21.52 -2.59
N LEU A 40 -12.95 20.22 -2.80
CA LEU A 40 -13.06 19.65 -4.14
C LEU A 40 -14.21 20.27 -4.96
N ASN A 41 -15.32 20.63 -4.32
CA ASN A 41 -16.45 21.29 -4.96
C ASN A 41 -16.18 22.77 -5.28
N THR A 42 -15.27 23.43 -4.56
CA THR A 42 -14.82 24.79 -4.88
C THR A 42 -13.85 24.85 -6.06
N LEU A 43 -13.23 23.72 -6.42
CA LEU A 43 -12.32 23.64 -7.57
C LEU A 43 -13.09 23.48 -8.88
N THR A 44 -12.79 24.34 -9.85
CA THR A 44 -13.26 24.20 -11.23
C THR A 44 -12.78 22.88 -11.85
N ALA A 45 -13.43 22.44 -12.93
CA ALA A 45 -12.97 21.27 -13.67
C ALA A 45 -11.51 21.43 -14.17
N ALA A 46 -11.12 22.64 -14.57
CA ALA A 46 -9.75 22.96 -15.01
C ALA A 46 -8.73 22.88 -13.86
N GLU A 47 -9.07 23.36 -12.66
CA GLU A 47 -8.17 23.26 -11.50
C GLU A 47 -8.01 21.82 -11.02
N ARG A 48 -9.09 21.03 -11.01
CA ARG A 48 -9.02 19.59 -10.71
C ARG A 48 -8.20 18.83 -11.74
N GLU A 49 -8.34 19.18 -13.02
CA GLU A 49 -7.51 18.64 -14.09
C GLU A 49 -6.04 18.97 -13.88
N LYS A 50 -5.72 20.24 -13.58
CA LYS A 50 -4.35 20.69 -13.32
C LYS A 50 -3.71 19.97 -12.14
N ILE A 51 -4.40 19.86 -11.00
CA ILE A 51 -3.92 19.11 -9.83
C ILE A 51 -3.66 17.65 -10.19
N ARG A 52 -4.55 17.03 -10.97
CA ARG A 52 -4.39 15.64 -11.40
C ARG A 52 -3.20 15.48 -12.35
N GLN A 53 -3.00 16.41 -13.27
CA GLN A 53 -1.84 16.44 -14.16
C GLN A 53 -0.54 16.70 -13.39
N ASP A 54 -0.56 17.54 -12.37
CA ASP A 54 0.56 17.78 -11.47
C ASP A 54 0.92 16.52 -10.67
N ASP A 55 -0.07 15.80 -10.13
CA ASP A 55 0.15 14.54 -9.42
C ASP A 55 0.64 13.42 -10.36
N GLN A 56 0.11 13.36 -11.59
CA GLN A 56 0.63 12.47 -12.64
C GLN A 56 2.07 12.79 -13.03
N ARG A 57 2.40 14.08 -13.22
CA ARG A 57 3.75 14.53 -13.51
C ARG A 57 4.70 14.20 -12.37
N ALA A 58 4.29 14.47 -11.12
CA ALA A 58 5.07 14.14 -9.94
C ALA A 58 5.28 12.62 -9.82
N SER A 59 4.26 11.81 -10.09
CA SER A 59 4.35 10.35 -10.06
C SER A 59 5.28 9.79 -11.16
N ARG A 60 5.30 10.40 -12.34
CA ARG A 60 6.24 10.05 -13.42
C ARG A 60 7.67 10.48 -13.11
N ALA A 61 7.85 11.71 -12.64
CA ALA A 61 9.15 12.24 -12.25
C ALA A 61 9.75 11.49 -11.06
N ALA A 62 8.92 11.00 -10.14
CA ALA A 62 9.33 10.09 -9.09
C ALA A 62 9.89 8.79 -9.69
N GLY A 63 9.31 8.24 -10.77
CA GLY A 63 9.84 7.06 -11.47
C GLY A 63 11.21 7.27 -12.13
N ASP A 64 11.49 8.45 -12.69
CA ASP A 64 12.74 8.73 -13.42
C ASP A 64 13.94 9.08 -12.51
N ARG A 65 13.72 9.37 -11.22
CA ARG A 65 14.74 9.92 -10.30
C ARG A 65 14.92 9.15 -9.00
N VAL A 66 14.35 7.96 -8.84
CA VAL A 66 14.62 7.18 -7.62
C VAL A 66 16.04 6.60 -7.68
N ASP A 67 16.90 7.03 -6.77
CA ASP A 67 18.10 6.27 -6.42
C ASP A 67 17.67 5.01 -5.66
N LEU A 68 17.51 3.92 -6.40
CA LEU A 68 17.16 2.60 -5.85
C LEU A 68 18.37 1.91 -5.20
N GLY A 69 19.54 2.54 -5.20
CA GLY A 69 20.81 1.93 -4.84
C GLY A 69 21.20 0.79 -5.78
N ASN A 70 22.31 0.13 -5.46
CA ASN A 70 22.82 -1.02 -6.21
C ASN A 70 22.38 -2.35 -5.59
N GLU A 71 21.18 -2.40 -5.02
CA GLU A 71 20.67 -3.62 -4.39
C GLU A 71 20.31 -4.67 -5.46
N VAL A 72 20.92 -5.84 -5.37
CA VAL A 72 20.61 -6.96 -6.28
C VAL A 72 19.37 -7.70 -5.77
N PRO A 73 18.38 -8.00 -6.62
CA PRO A 73 17.25 -8.86 -6.27
C PRO A 73 17.71 -10.21 -5.68
N ALA A 74 16.97 -10.73 -4.70
CA ALA A 74 17.28 -12.03 -4.11
C ALA A 74 16.91 -13.22 -5.01
N SER A 75 15.97 -13.01 -5.93
CA SER A 75 15.47 -14.04 -6.84
C SER A 75 15.12 -13.44 -8.20
N ALA A 76 15.23 -14.25 -9.26
CA ALA A 76 14.79 -13.87 -10.60
C ALA A 76 13.27 -13.60 -10.64
N LEU A 77 12.50 -14.33 -9.83
CA LEU A 77 11.05 -14.15 -9.70
C LEU A 77 10.70 -12.76 -9.15
N GLY A 78 11.31 -12.37 -8.03
CA GLY A 78 11.09 -11.05 -7.44
C GLY A 78 11.54 -9.92 -8.37
N ALA A 79 12.67 -10.09 -9.05
CA ALA A 79 13.16 -9.16 -10.06
C ALA A 79 12.14 -8.96 -11.21
N ALA A 80 11.64 -10.07 -11.78
CA ALA A 80 10.67 -10.04 -12.86
C ALA A 80 9.32 -9.44 -12.41
N ALA A 81 8.88 -9.72 -11.18
CA ALA A 81 7.67 -9.13 -10.63
C ALA A 81 7.81 -7.60 -10.48
N LEU A 82 8.93 -7.13 -9.92
CA LEU A 82 9.21 -5.70 -9.81
C LEU A 82 9.29 -5.02 -11.19
N GLN A 83 9.94 -5.66 -12.16
CA GLN A 83 9.99 -5.18 -13.54
C GLN A 83 8.59 -5.07 -14.17
N ALA A 84 7.75 -6.09 -13.98
CA ALA A 84 6.38 -6.07 -14.47
C ALA A 84 5.59 -4.91 -13.83
N ALA A 85 5.66 -4.75 -12.51
CA ALA A 85 5.01 -3.65 -11.81
C ALA A 85 5.49 -2.28 -12.32
N ASN A 86 6.79 -2.13 -12.65
CA ASN A 86 7.33 -0.87 -13.16
C ASN A 86 6.66 -0.44 -14.48
N THR A 87 6.27 -1.39 -15.34
CA THR A 87 5.51 -1.10 -16.58
C THR A 87 4.11 -0.51 -16.34
N ARG A 88 3.69 -0.42 -15.07
CA ARG A 88 2.40 0.12 -14.64
C ARG A 88 2.50 1.42 -13.86
N VAL A 89 3.70 1.99 -13.69
CA VAL A 89 3.85 3.35 -13.15
C VAL A 89 2.97 4.33 -13.92
N GLY A 90 2.25 5.19 -13.19
CA GLY A 90 1.29 6.14 -13.73
C GLY A 90 -0.11 5.56 -14.03
N LYS A 91 -0.35 4.26 -13.84
CA LYS A 91 -1.71 3.70 -13.94
C LYS A 91 -2.56 4.07 -12.71
N PRO A 92 -3.86 4.37 -12.88
CA PRO A 92 -4.71 4.84 -11.79
C PRO A 92 -4.97 3.75 -10.74
N TYR A 93 -5.09 4.19 -9.49
CA TYR A 93 -5.65 3.36 -8.44
C TYR A 93 -7.16 3.20 -8.63
N VAL A 94 -7.65 1.96 -8.58
CA VAL A 94 -9.08 1.64 -8.51
C VAL A 94 -9.28 0.51 -7.49
N ARG A 95 -10.19 0.72 -6.54
CA ARG A 95 -10.51 -0.27 -5.50
C ARG A 95 -10.90 -1.60 -6.16
N SER A 96 -10.35 -2.70 -5.68
CA SER A 96 -10.57 -4.06 -6.17
C SER A 96 -10.01 -4.37 -7.56
N ALA A 97 -9.38 -3.40 -8.25
CA ALA A 97 -8.83 -3.63 -9.58
C ALA A 97 -7.54 -4.47 -9.55
N THR A 98 -7.39 -5.34 -10.55
CA THR A 98 -6.31 -6.33 -10.68
C THR A 98 -5.53 -6.21 -11.99
N GLY A 99 -5.60 -5.05 -12.65
CA GLY A 99 -4.89 -4.78 -13.89
C GLY A 99 -5.65 -5.13 -15.17
N PRO A 100 -5.01 -4.95 -16.34
CA PRO A 100 -3.67 -4.36 -16.49
C PRO A 100 -3.67 -2.82 -16.49
N ASN A 101 -4.84 -2.17 -16.53
CA ASN A 101 -4.96 -0.72 -16.73
C ASN A 101 -5.23 0.08 -15.46
N SER A 102 -5.60 -0.57 -14.36
CA SER A 102 -5.82 0.04 -13.05
C SER A 102 -5.63 -1.00 -11.96
N PHE A 103 -5.27 -0.57 -10.75
CA PHE A 103 -4.89 -1.47 -9.67
C PHE A 103 -5.35 -0.97 -8.30
N ASP A 104 -5.61 -1.88 -7.37
CA ASP A 104 -5.36 -1.58 -5.95
C ASP A 104 -4.01 -2.15 -5.50
N CYS A 105 -3.63 -1.92 -4.25
CA CYS A 105 -2.31 -2.28 -3.73
C CYS A 105 -1.97 -3.76 -3.92
N SER A 106 -2.88 -4.65 -3.48
CA SER A 106 -2.69 -6.10 -3.59
C SER A 106 -2.99 -6.66 -4.98
N GLY A 107 -3.80 -5.96 -5.78
CA GLY A 107 -4.03 -6.27 -7.18
C GLY A 107 -2.80 -5.99 -8.05
N LEU A 108 -2.04 -4.93 -7.75
CA LEU A 108 -0.77 -4.64 -8.42
C LEU A 108 0.25 -5.75 -8.15
N THR A 109 0.46 -6.12 -6.88
CA THR A 109 1.41 -7.17 -6.51
C THR A 109 1.00 -8.51 -7.09
N GLN A 110 -0.29 -8.86 -7.04
CA GLN A 110 -0.83 -10.08 -7.63
C GLN A 110 -0.57 -10.14 -9.13
N TRP A 111 -0.90 -9.06 -9.85
CA TRP A 111 -0.70 -8.98 -11.28
C TRP A 111 0.78 -9.08 -11.65
N ALA A 112 1.64 -8.36 -10.92
CA ALA A 112 3.08 -8.34 -11.14
C ALA A 112 3.73 -9.72 -10.98
N TYR A 113 3.45 -10.42 -9.88
CA TYR A 113 3.92 -11.79 -9.68
C TYR A 113 3.32 -12.76 -10.72
N GLY A 114 2.06 -12.54 -11.12
CA GLY A 114 1.44 -13.32 -12.19
C GLY A 114 2.17 -13.17 -13.54
N GLN A 115 2.64 -11.97 -13.88
CA GLN A 115 3.48 -11.75 -15.07
C GLN A 115 4.86 -12.43 -14.95
N ALA A 116 5.38 -12.53 -13.73
CA ALA A 116 6.62 -13.23 -13.43
C ALA A 116 6.46 -14.77 -13.36
N GLY A 117 5.24 -15.28 -13.55
CA GLY A 117 4.94 -16.72 -13.56
C GLY A 117 4.54 -17.32 -12.20
N ALA A 118 4.30 -16.50 -11.17
CA ALA A 118 3.85 -16.96 -9.86
C ALA A 118 2.46 -16.42 -9.49
N GLN A 119 1.54 -17.31 -9.15
CA GLN A 119 0.23 -16.92 -8.66
C GLN A 119 0.28 -16.69 -7.16
N ILE A 120 -0.11 -15.48 -6.74
CA ILE A 120 -0.27 -15.16 -5.31
C ILE A 120 -1.71 -14.79 -5.01
N THR A 121 -2.05 -14.93 -3.73
CA THR A 121 -3.39 -14.63 -3.22
C THR A 121 -3.78 -13.16 -3.41
N ARG A 122 -5.09 -12.87 -3.41
CA ARG A 122 -5.64 -11.58 -3.86
C ARG A 122 -5.46 -10.44 -2.86
N THR A 123 -5.47 -10.73 -1.56
CA THR A 123 -5.60 -9.69 -0.53
C THR A 123 -4.32 -9.52 0.26
N THR A 124 -4.05 -8.32 0.79
CA THR A 124 -2.89 -8.07 1.65
C THR A 124 -2.80 -9.08 2.82
N TYR A 125 -3.94 -9.38 3.44
CA TYR A 125 -4.07 -10.33 4.56
C TYR A 125 -3.71 -11.77 4.21
N THR A 126 -3.80 -12.14 2.94
CA THR A 126 -3.41 -13.47 2.46
C THR A 126 -2.02 -13.45 1.85
N GLN A 127 -1.62 -12.35 1.20
CA GLN A 127 -0.29 -12.16 0.61
C GLN A 127 0.83 -12.15 1.66
N ILE A 128 0.57 -11.64 2.87
CA ILE A 128 1.54 -11.67 3.97
C ILE A 128 1.96 -13.09 4.41
N ASN A 129 1.23 -14.12 3.96
CA ASN A 129 1.55 -15.52 4.20
C ASN A 129 2.07 -16.22 2.93
N GLN A 130 2.36 -15.48 1.86
CA GLN A 130 2.93 -16.02 0.62
C GLN A 130 4.45 -15.90 0.69
N GLY A 131 5.13 -17.04 0.89
CA GLY A 131 6.60 -17.09 0.95
C GLY A 131 7.18 -16.98 2.36
N THR A 132 8.45 -16.58 2.43
CA THR A 132 9.25 -16.56 3.65
C THR A 132 9.26 -15.16 4.27
N ARG A 133 9.09 -15.05 5.59
CA ARG A 133 9.19 -13.75 6.30
C ARG A 133 10.64 -13.26 6.31
N ILE A 134 10.83 -11.97 6.02
CA ILE A 134 12.14 -11.33 5.92
C ILE A 134 12.22 -10.15 6.90
N ALA A 135 13.37 -9.99 7.56
CA ALA A 135 13.64 -8.82 8.39
C ALA A 135 13.82 -7.56 7.53
N ARG A 136 13.48 -6.37 8.05
CA ARG A 136 13.63 -5.12 7.30
C ARG A 136 15.05 -4.90 6.77
N SER A 137 16.08 -5.30 7.51
CA SER A 137 17.49 -5.19 7.11
C SER A 137 17.90 -6.15 5.99
N GLN A 138 17.05 -7.13 5.67
CA GLN A 138 17.29 -8.18 4.66
C GLN A 138 16.44 -7.98 3.40
N LEU A 139 15.71 -6.86 3.31
CA LEU A 139 14.92 -6.51 2.13
C LEU A 139 15.78 -6.54 0.88
N LYS A 140 15.20 -7.08 -0.19
CA LYS A 140 15.78 -7.11 -1.53
C LYS A 140 14.72 -6.75 -2.56
N PRO A 141 15.10 -6.13 -3.69
CA PRO A 141 14.15 -5.76 -4.72
C PRO A 141 13.27 -6.95 -5.15
N GLY A 142 11.97 -6.72 -5.20
CA GLY A 142 10.95 -7.74 -5.46
C GLY A 142 10.20 -8.24 -4.21
N ASP A 143 10.75 -8.08 -3.01
CA ASP A 143 10.07 -8.49 -1.77
C ASP A 143 8.74 -7.74 -1.61
N LEU A 144 7.71 -8.43 -1.10
CA LEU A 144 6.47 -7.77 -0.72
C LEU A 144 6.63 -7.13 0.66
N VAL A 145 6.32 -5.85 0.76
CA VAL A 145 6.39 -5.07 1.99
C VAL A 145 5.00 -4.59 2.42
N PHE A 146 4.68 -4.80 3.68
CA PHE A 146 3.36 -4.53 4.25
C PHE A 146 3.43 -3.38 5.25
N PHE A 147 2.40 -2.54 5.23
CA PHE A 147 2.31 -1.34 6.07
C PHE A 147 0.97 -1.26 6.80
N ASN A 148 0.93 -0.46 7.87
CA ASN A 148 -0.29 -0.02 8.55
C ASN A 148 -1.19 -1.20 8.96
N ASN A 149 -0.67 -2.12 9.78
CA ASN A 149 -1.37 -3.35 10.21
C ASN A 149 -1.86 -4.20 9.03
N THR A 150 -1.03 -4.36 7.99
CA THR A 150 -1.32 -5.17 6.79
C THR A 150 -2.45 -4.61 5.92
N SER A 151 -2.86 -3.35 6.12
CA SER A 151 -3.87 -2.70 5.27
C SER A 151 -3.32 -2.29 3.91
N HIS A 152 -1.99 -2.23 3.75
CA HIS A 152 -1.33 -1.86 2.50
C HIS A 152 -0.15 -2.76 2.15
N VAL A 153 0.11 -2.94 0.85
CA VAL A 153 1.24 -3.73 0.32
C VAL A 153 1.86 -3.03 -0.89
N GLY A 154 3.16 -3.25 -1.11
CA GLY A 154 3.86 -2.90 -2.34
C GLY A 154 5.06 -3.82 -2.57
N LEU A 155 5.79 -3.60 -3.68
CA LEU A 155 7.05 -4.28 -3.97
C LEU A 155 8.21 -3.39 -3.53
N TYR A 156 9.12 -3.91 -2.71
CA TYR A 156 10.37 -3.22 -2.40
C TYR A 156 11.20 -3.08 -3.67
N ALA A 157 11.72 -1.88 -3.91
CA ALA A 157 12.45 -1.55 -5.12
C ALA A 157 13.96 -1.34 -4.90
N GLY A 158 14.42 -1.39 -3.64
CA GLY A 158 15.77 -0.97 -3.26
C GLY A 158 15.78 0.45 -2.67
N GLY A 159 16.84 0.81 -1.95
CA GLY A 159 17.08 2.19 -1.51
C GLY A 159 15.97 2.74 -0.60
N ASN A 160 15.40 1.90 0.28
CA ASN A 160 14.27 2.25 1.14
C ASN A 160 13.03 2.73 0.35
N THR A 161 12.86 2.28 -0.90
CA THR A 161 11.77 2.68 -1.79
C THR A 161 10.86 1.51 -2.14
N VAL A 162 9.57 1.80 -2.36
CA VAL A 162 8.53 0.83 -2.67
C VAL A 162 7.78 1.27 -3.92
N LEU A 163 7.53 0.33 -4.82
CA LEU A 163 6.58 0.48 -5.91
C LEU A 163 5.21 -0.04 -5.48
N HIS A 164 4.19 0.81 -5.50
CA HIS A 164 2.85 0.47 -5.01
C HIS A 164 1.71 1.17 -5.77
N ALA A 165 0.46 0.75 -5.52
CA ALA A 165 -0.74 1.48 -5.88
C ALA A 165 -1.37 2.05 -4.59
N PRO A 166 -1.21 3.34 -4.27
CA PRO A 166 -1.38 3.86 -2.91
C PRO A 166 -2.83 3.96 -2.40
N TYR A 167 -3.70 4.70 -3.09
CA TYR A 167 -5.08 4.98 -2.64
C TYR A 167 -5.93 5.60 -3.77
N PRO A 168 -7.28 5.64 -3.62
CA PRO A 168 -8.17 6.24 -4.61
C PRO A 168 -7.79 7.67 -5.00
N GLY A 169 -7.70 7.94 -6.30
CA GLY A 169 -7.33 9.25 -6.84
C GLY A 169 -5.83 9.43 -7.08
N ALA A 170 -4.98 8.50 -6.63
CA ALA A 170 -3.56 8.48 -6.93
C ALA A 170 -3.20 7.43 -7.99
N TYR A 171 -1.92 7.39 -8.33
CA TYR A 171 -1.36 6.55 -9.39
C TYR A 171 -0.32 5.58 -8.85
N VAL A 172 -0.09 4.48 -9.57
CA VAL A 172 1.03 3.59 -9.32
C VAL A 172 2.33 4.41 -9.39
N ARG A 173 3.14 4.36 -8.34
CA ARG A 173 4.34 5.17 -8.22
C ARG A 173 5.35 4.53 -7.27
N TYR A 174 6.56 5.05 -7.33
CA TYR A 174 7.57 4.81 -6.32
C TYR A 174 7.39 5.79 -5.15
N GLU A 175 7.53 5.29 -3.94
CA GLU A 175 7.44 6.11 -2.73
C GLU A 175 8.38 5.58 -1.63
N SER A 176 8.96 6.48 -0.85
CA SER A 176 9.85 6.12 0.25
C SER A 176 9.07 5.36 1.33
N MET A 177 9.65 4.29 1.88
CA MET A 177 9.03 3.56 2.99
C MET A 177 8.72 4.45 4.20
N ASN A 178 9.40 5.60 4.32
CA ASN A 178 9.22 6.54 5.43
C ASN A 178 7.94 7.38 5.30
N THR A 179 7.34 7.48 4.10
CA THR A 179 6.14 8.29 3.85
C THR A 179 4.87 7.45 3.70
N ILE A 180 5.01 6.17 3.37
CA ILE A 180 3.87 5.24 3.16
C ILE A 180 3.13 4.91 4.46
N GLY A 181 3.86 4.88 5.59
CA GLY A 181 3.30 4.59 6.91
C GLY A 181 4.18 3.67 7.75
N SER A 182 3.58 3.00 8.73
CA SER A 182 4.32 2.11 9.64
C SER A 182 4.61 0.77 8.95
N PHE A 183 5.89 0.43 8.80
CA PHE A 183 6.31 -0.88 8.30
C PHE A 183 5.87 -1.98 9.28
N GLN A 184 5.22 -3.01 8.76
CA GLN A 184 4.67 -4.12 9.53
C GLN A 184 5.46 -5.42 9.34
N ALA A 185 5.72 -5.78 8.08
CA ALA A 185 6.33 -7.05 7.72
C ALA A 185 6.85 -7.00 6.28
N ALA A 186 7.71 -7.97 5.95
CA ALA A 186 8.08 -8.27 4.57
C ALA A 186 8.05 -9.77 4.34
N VAL A 187 7.71 -10.17 3.11
CA VAL A 187 7.84 -11.56 2.66
C VAL A 187 8.54 -11.63 1.31
N ARG A 188 9.31 -12.70 1.14
CA ARG A 188 9.95 -13.07 -0.12
C ARG A 188 9.28 -14.33 -0.65
N ILE A 189 8.72 -14.22 -1.85
CA ILE A 189 8.17 -15.32 -2.64
C ILE A 189 9.31 -15.92 -3.46
#